data_AF-A0A947AH64-F1
#
_entry.id   AF-A0A947AH64-F1
#
_cell.length_a   1.000
_cell.length_b   1.000
_cell.length_c   1.000
_cell.angle_alpha   90.00
_cell.angle_beta   90.00
_cell.angle_gamma   90.00
#
_symmetry.space_group_name_H-M   'P 1'
#
loop_
_entity.id
_entity.type
_entity.pdbx_description
1 polymer ?
#
loop_
_entity_poly.entity_id
_entity_poly.type
_entity_poly.pdbx_seq_one_letter_code
_entity_poly.pdbx_strand_id
1 'polypeptide(L)'
;IGPDEFHQHVNNSVYTNRMTQWNLNKAIEIYHWLKNEHREAFSRLTAKLFLHDEEVETWQQVSDRIYIPFDQDKKLIEQFEGYFQLKDVPITERDKNNMPVYPDGYHEHNAKETTLVKQPDIVMLMYVLPDEFDDEVKKINYDYYEKKTMHKSSLSPCIHSIMGIEISDTTKAVQYFLRSALVDLHDNQGNTEWGMHIASAGGTWMSVVFGFGGFRVKNNIMTFKPWLPKEWEELQYKLKWRGDDLNVSIRHNEGIFTLLSDDPRTEEIVVFDKSYHLESGKETTIPF
;
A
#
# COMPACT_ATOMS: atom_id res chain seq x y z
N ILE A 1 0.49 -16.16 10.28
CA ILE A 1 -0.48 -15.05 10.42
C ILE A 1 -0.09 -14.02 9.37
N GLY A 2 -1.05 -13.50 8.60
CA GLY A 2 -0.82 -12.37 7.70
C GLY A 2 -1.04 -11.04 8.42
N PRO A 3 -1.13 -9.91 7.69
CA PRO A 3 -1.67 -8.66 8.21
C PRO A 3 -3.07 -8.82 8.83
N ASP A 4 -3.91 -9.70 8.29
CA ASP A 4 -5.18 -10.05 8.90
C ASP A 4 -4.99 -10.94 10.13
N GLU A 5 -5.14 -10.34 11.32
CA GLU A 5 -4.92 -11.04 12.58
C GLU A 5 -6.11 -11.89 13.06
N PHE A 6 -7.28 -11.83 12.39
CA PHE A 6 -8.38 -12.75 12.71
C PHE A 6 -8.03 -14.19 12.33
N HIS A 7 -7.17 -14.38 11.33
CA HIS A 7 -6.81 -15.69 10.81
C HIS A 7 -5.40 -16.10 11.24
N GLN A 8 -5.34 -16.96 12.27
CA GLN A 8 -4.11 -17.50 12.83
C GLN A 8 -3.87 -18.94 12.36
N HIS A 9 -2.62 -19.39 12.43
CA HIS A 9 -2.22 -20.75 12.01
C HIS A 9 -2.61 -21.15 10.57
N VAL A 10 -2.73 -20.16 9.69
CA VAL A 10 -3.00 -20.38 8.25
C VAL A 10 -1.73 -20.78 7.50
N ASN A 11 -1.91 -21.53 6.42
CA ASN A 11 -0.84 -21.87 5.48
C ASN A 11 -0.87 -20.93 4.27
N ASN A 12 0.31 -20.63 3.73
CA ASN A 12 0.45 -19.92 2.45
C ASN A 12 -0.31 -18.58 2.37
N SER A 13 -0.24 -17.76 3.44
CA SER A 13 -0.70 -16.36 3.37
C SER A 13 -0.02 -15.66 2.20
N VAL A 14 -0.79 -15.18 1.23
CA VAL A 14 -0.23 -14.62 -0.01
C VAL A 14 0.61 -13.39 0.28
N TYR A 15 0.14 -12.50 1.17
CA TYR A 15 0.95 -11.37 1.61
C TYR A 15 2.31 -11.83 2.14
N THR A 16 2.31 -12.82 3.04
CA THR A 16 3.55 -13.32 3.68
C THR A 16 4.49 -13.94 2.64
N ASN A 17 3.94 -14.80 1.77
CA ASN A 17 4.73 -15.51 0.78
C ASN A 17 5.28 -14.54 -0.28
N ARG A 18 4.48 -13.60 -0.81
CA ARG A 18 4.94 -12.58 -1.77
C ARG A 18 5.97 -11.65 -1.16
N MET A 19 5.76 -11.14 0.04
CA MET A 19 6.75 -10.26 0.69
C MET A 19 8.05 -11.00 1.01
N THR A 20 7.97 -12.29 1.36
CA THR A 20 9.17 -13.13 1.53
C THR A 20 9.91 -13.30 0.20
N GLN A 21 9.19 -13.63 -0.88
CA GLN A 21 9.78 -13.76 -2.21
C GLN A 21 10.43 -12.45 -2.69
N TRP A 22 9.73 -11.32 -2.53
CA TRP A 22 10.26 -9.99 -2.85
C TRP A 22 11.53 -9.68 -2.06
N ASN A 23 11.55 -9.99 -0.75
CA ASN A 23 12.72 -9.77 0.09
C ASN A 23 13.93 -10.63 -0.35
N LEU A 24 13.72 -11.92 -0.62
CA LEU A 24 14.78 -12.79 -1.13
C LEU A 24 15.34 -12.28 -2.46
N ASN A 25 14.47 -11.96 -3.42
CA ASN A 25 14.88 -11.42 -4.72
C ASN A 25 15.65 -10.11 -4.57
N LYS A 26 15.20 -9.19 -3.69
CA LYS A 26 15.88 -7.92 -3.44
C LYS A 26 17.23 -8.12 -2.76
N ALA A 27 17.34 -9.08 -1.84
CA ALA A 27 18.62 -9.42 -1.20
C ALA A 27 19.64 -9.97 -2.20
N ILE A 28 19.20 -10.85 -3.11
CA ILE A 28 20.04 -11.41 -4.19
C ILE A 28 20.49 -10.29 -5.15
N GLU A 29 19.58 -9.40 -5.55
CA GLU A 29 19.89 -8.24 -6.38
C GLU A 29 20.96 -7.35 -5.72
N ILE A 30 20.77 -6.97 -4.45
CA ILE A 30 21.71 -6.14 -3.70
C ILE A 30 23.06 -6.87 -3.53
N TYR A 31 23.04 -8.18 -3.27
CA TYR A 31 24.26 -8.98 -3.13
C TYR A 31 25.11 -8.90 -4.40
N HIS A 32 24.51 -9.16 -5.57
CA HIS A 32 25.22 -9.09 -6.83
C HIS A 32 25.63 -7.66 -7.21
N TRP A 33 24.78 -6.68 -6.95
CA TRP A 33 25.11 -5.27 -7.16
C TRP A 33 26.33 -4.84 -6.32
N LEU A 34 26.38 -5.17 -5.03
CA LEU A 34 27.53 -4.89 -4.18
C LEU A 34 28.78 -5.66 -4.64
N LYS A 35 28.64 -6.94 -5.01
CA LYS A 35 29.75 -7.78 -5.49
C LYS A 35 30.40 -7.19 -6.75
N ASN A 36 29.59 -6.63 -7.65
CA ASN A 36 30.05 -6.11 -8.93
C ASN A 36 30.53 -4.65 -8.83
N GLU A 37 29.75 -3.77 -8.19
CA GLU A 37 29.95 -2.32 -8.21
C GLU A 37 30.63 -1.76 -6.95
N HIS A 38 30.58 -2.49 -5.82
CA HIS A 38 31.05 -1.99 -4.51
C HIS A 38 31.84 -3.04 -3.70
N ARG A 39 32.87 -3.63 -4.32
CA ARG A 39 33.66 -4.78 -3.79
C ARG A 39 34.17 -4.63 -2.36
N GLU A 40 34.59 -3.43 -1.96
CA GLU A 40 35.04 -3.21 -0.57
C GLU A 40 33.89 -3.29 0.43
N ALA A 41 32.75 -2.67 0.12
CA ALA A 41 31.56 -2.73 0.95
C ALA A 41 31.03 -4.16 1.02
N PHE A 42 31.01 -4.85 -0.12
CA PHE A 42 30.69 -6.28 -0.20
C PHE A 42 31.57 -7.11 0.72
N SER A 43 32.90 -7.00 0.61
CA SER A 43 33.85 -7.79 1.41
C SER A 43 33.68 -7.54 2.92
N ARG A 44 33.46 -6.28 3.32
CA ARG A 44 33.17 -5.95 4.73
C ARG A 44 31.85 -6.54 5.21
N LEU A 45 30.80 -6.46 4.39
CA LEU A 45 29.47 -6.94 4.73
C LEU A 45 29.44 -8.47 4.85
N THR A 46 29.97 -9.18 3.86
CA THR A 46 30.00 -10.65 3.86
C THR A 46 30.87 -11.20 4.99
N ALA A 47 32.01 -10.57 5.28
CA ALA A 47 32.82 -10.94 6.44
C ALA A 47 32.09 -10.71 7.77
N LYS A 48 31.35 -9.61 7.91
CA LYS A 48 30.59 -9.29 9.13
C LYS A 48 29.42 -10.25 9.35
N LEU A 49 28.73 -10.64 8.28
CA LEU A 49 27.55 -11.50 8.33
C LEU A 49 27.88 -12.99 8.20
N PHE A 50 29.14 -13.35 7.92
CA PHE A 50 29.55 -14.70 7.52
C PHE A 50 28.74 -15.23 6.33
N LEU A 51 28.45 -14.34 5.37
CA LEU A 51 27.59 -14.64 4.24
C LEU A 51 28.39 -15.23 3.07
N HIS A 52 27.94 -16.39 2.60
CA HIS A 52 28.58 -17.14 1.52
C HIS A 52 27.71 -17.23 0.25
N ASP A 53 28.33 -17.49 -0.91
CA ASP A 53 27.62 -17.59 -2.20
C ASP A 53 26.55 -18.71 -2.16
N GLU A 54 26.80 -19.81 -1.45
CA GLU A 54 25.90 -20.96 -1.32
C GLU A 54 24.57 -20.62 -0.60
N GLU A 55 24.60 -19.69 0.35
CA GLU A 55 23.38 -19.20 1.01
C GLU A 55 22.54 -18.39 0.02
N VAL A 56 23.17 -17.56 -0.81
CA VAL A 56 22.48 -16.76 -1.84
C VAL A 56 21.87 -17.66 -2.91
N GLU A 57 22.56 -18.72 -3.31
CA GLU A 57 22.00 -19.75 -4.21
C GLU A 57 20.77 -20.43 -3.58
N THR A 58 20.82 -20.71 -2.28
CA THR A 58 19.67 -21.27 -1.55
C THR A 58 18.50 -20.28 -1.52
N TRP A 59 18.75 -18.99 -1.31
CA TRP A 59 17.72 -17.96 -1.36
C TRP A 59 17.04 -17.91 -2.73
N GLN A 60 17.80 -18.02 -3.81
CA GLN A 60 17.25 -18.07 -5.17
C GLN A 60 16.34 -19.29 -5.34
N GLN A 61 16.82 -20.48 -4.97
CA GLN A 61 16.04 -21.72 -5.08
C GLN A 61 14.74 -21.67 -4.26
N VAL A 62 14.77 -21.08 -3.07
CA VAL A 62 13.58 -20.88 -2.24
C VAL A 62 12.64 -19.88 -2.90
N SER A 63 13.14 -18.71 -3.29
CA SER A 63 12.36 -17.65 -3.92
C SER A 63 11.60 -18.16 -5.15
N ASP A 64 12.28 -18.90 -6.03
CA ASP A 64 11.70 -19.47 -7.26
C ASP A 64 10.60 -20.49 -7.00
N ARG A 65 10.53 -21.06 -5.79
CA ARG A 65 9.63 -22.16 -5.41
C ARG A 65 8.59 -21.80 -4.37
N ILE A 66 8.58 -20.55 -3.86
CA ILE A 66 7.55 -20.10 -2.94
C ILE A 66 6.19 -20.23 -3.64
N TYR A 67 5.30 -21.00 -3.04
CA TYR A 67 3.95 -21.21 -3.55
C TYR A 67 3.08 -19.97 -3.29
N ILE A 68 2.39 -19.47 -4.32
CA ILE A 68 1.46 -18.35 -4.25
C ILE A 68 0.08 -18.83 -4.74
N PRO A 69 -0.93 -18.94 -3.87
CA PRO A 69 -2.29 -19.27 -4.31
C PRO A 69 -2.90 -18.09 -5.08
N PHE A 70 -2.93 -18.21 -6.41
CA PHE A 70 -3.54 -17.24 -7.32
C PHE A 70 -4.35 -17.96 -8.41
N ASP A 71 -5.63 -17.65 -8.50
CA ASP A 71 -6.51 -18.13 -9.56
C ASP A 71 -6.43 -17.14 -10.73
N GLN A 72 -5.65 -17.50 -11.77
CA GLN A 72 -5.44 -16.65 -12.94
C GLN A 72 -6.73 -16.40 -13.73
N ASP A 73 -7.66 -17.36 -13.77
CA ASP A 73 -8.91 -17.25 -14.52
C ASP A 73 -9.87 -16.27 -13.83
N LYS A 74 -9.93 -16.32 -12.50
CA LYS A 74 -10.78 -15.41 -11.71
C LYS A 74 -10.13 -14.06 -11.41
N LYS A 75 -8.81 -13.92 -11.61
CA LYS A 75 -8.01 -12.75 -11.21
C LYS A 75 -8.17 -12.38 -9.72
N LEU A 76 -8.66 -13.31 -8.91
CA LEU A 76 -8.93 -13.13 -7.49
C LEU A 76 -7.89 -13.92 -6.69
N ILE A 77 -7.22 -13.23 -5.78
CA ILE A 77 -6.17 -13.80 -4.93
C ILE A 77 -6.82 -14.35 -3.68
N GLU A 78 -6.55 -15.61 -3.34
CA GLU A 78 -7.01 -16.21 -2.09
C GLU A 78 -6.11 -15.72 -0.94
N GLN A 79 -6.66 -15.15 0.14
CA GLN A 79 -5.84 -14.53 1.22
C GLN A 79 -4.80 -15.51 1.80
N PHE A 80 -5.20 -16.76 1.96
CA PHE A 80 -4.38 -17.89 2.37
C PHE A 80 -5.06 -19.19 1.90
N GLU A 81 -4.32 -20.29 1.83
CA GLU A 81 -4.86 -21.58 1.41
C GLU A 81 -6.02 -22.01 2.33
N GLY A 82 -7.22 -22.16 1.76
CA GLY A 82 -8.42 -22.52 2.53
C GLY A 82 -9.44 -21.39 2.68
N TYR A 83 -9.04 -20.15 2.45
CA TYR A 83 -9.85 -18.97 2.79
C TYR A 83 -11.21 -18.94 2.06
N PHE A 84 -11.27 -19.31 0.78
CA PHE A 84 -12.53 -19.29 0.04
C PHE A 84 -13.51 -20.40 0.47
N GLN A 85 -13.07 -21.36 1.29
CA GLN A 85 -13.93 -22.40 1.85
C GLN A 85 -14.49 -22.02 3.23
N LEU A 86 -14.09 -20.88 3.79
CA LEU A 86 -14.63 -20.36 5.04
C LEU A 86 -16.08 -19.89 4.87
N LYS A 87 -16.76 -19.73 6.00
CA LYS A 87 -18.15 -19.27 6.02
C LYS A 87 -18.22 -17.81 5.56
N ASP A 88 -18.94 -17.55 4.47
CA ASP A 88 -19.22 -16.17 4.09
C ASP A 88 -20.21 -15.53 5.07
N VAL A 89 -19.79 -14.42 5.68
CA VAL A 89 -20.61 -13.60 6.58
C VAL A 89 -20.62 -12.17 6.06
N PRO A 90 -21.78 -11.63 5.66
CA PRO A 90 -21.87 -10.27 5.15
C PRO A 90 -21.81 -9.22 6.26
N ILE A 91 -21.11 -8.11 6.01
CA ILE A 91 -21.15 -6.91 6.84
C ILE A 91 -22.34 -6.06 6.39
N THR A 92 -23.38 -5.95 7.23
CA THR A 92 -24.63 -5.26 6.89
C THR A 92 -24.87 -3.99 7.69
N GLU A 93 -24.20 -3.82 8.82
CA GLU A 93 -24.44 -2.74 9.77
C GLU A 93 -23.20 -1.89 10.03
N ARG A 94 -23.44 -0.61 10.35
CA ARG A 94 -22.40 0.36 10.69
C ARG A 94 -22.86 1.20 11.88
N ASP A 95 -21.91 1.56 12.74
CA ASP A 95 -22.19 2.37 13.93
C ASP A 95 -22.30 3.87 13.60
N LYS A 96 -22.41 4.72 14.64
CA LYS A 96 -22.48 6.19 14.51
C LYS A 96 -21.22 6.82 13.89
N ASN A 97 -20.07 6.16 14.02
CA ASN A 97 -18.80 6.55 13.41
C ASN A 97 -18.63 5.88 12.03
N ASN A 98 -19.69 5.21 11.57
CA ASN A 98 -19.77 4.50 10.31
C ASN A 98 -18.77 3.33 10.21
N MET A 99 -18.29 2.82 11.35
CA MET A 99 -17.43 1.64 11.43
C MET A 99 -18.27 0.36 11.28
N PRO A 100 -17.74 -0.69 10.62
CA PRO A 100 -18.41 -1.99 10.57
C PRO A 100 -18.74 -2.52 11.97
N VAL A 101 -20.01 -2.88 12.16
CA VAL A 101 -20.47 -3.62 13.33
C VAL A 101 -20.33 -5.12 13.04
N TYR A 102 -19.90 -5.90 14.03
CA TYR A 102 -19.84 -7.35 13.87
C TYR A 102 -21.26 -7.89 13.61
N PRO A 103 -21.45 -8.76 12.62
CA PRO A 103 -22.73 -9.44 12.42
C PRO A 103 -23.13 -10.25 13.65
N ASP A 104 -24.43 -10.45 13.86
CA ASP A 104 -24.96 -11.16 15.04
C ASP A 104 -24.28 -12.52 15.27
N GLY A 105 -23.81 -12.72 16.50
CA GLY A 105 -23.12 -13.95 16.91
C GLY A 105 -21.63 -14.02 16.52
N TYR A 106 -21.08 -13.00 15.87
CA TYR A 106 -19.65 -12.92 15.53
C TYR A 106 -18.91 -11.87 16.36
N HIS A 107 -17.62 -12.12 16.56
CA HIS A 107 -16.67 -11.24 17.23
C HIS A 107 -15.24 -11.68 16.88
N GLU A 108 -14.24 -10.98 17.42
CA GLU A 108 -12.82 -11.20 17.08
C GLU A 108 -12.33 -12.65 17.26
N HIS A 109 -12.84 -13.40 18.24
CA HIS A 109 -12.34 -14.75 18.54
C HIS A 109 -12.94 -15.86 17.67
N ASN A 110 -14.07 -15.59 16.99
CA ASN A 110 -14.72 -16.57 16.09
C ASN A 110 -14.69 -16.14 14.61
N ALA A 111 -14.17 -14.95 14.31
CA ALA A 111 -13.98 -14.47 12.94
C ALA A 111 -13.07 -15.39 12.09
N LYS A 112 -12.16 -16.14 12.73
CA LYS A 112 -11.24 -17.10 12.08
C LYS A 112 -11.90 -18.19 11.22
N GLU A 113 -13.20 -18.45 11.43
CA GLU A 113 -13.97 -19.47 10.70
C GLU A 113 -14.79 -18.85 9.56
N THR A 114 -14.62 -17.55 9.32
CA THR A 114 -15.44 -16.74 8.41
C THR A 114 -14.58 -16.01 7.39
N THR A 115 -15.19 -15.46 6.35
CA THR A 115 -14.48 -14.56 5.43
C THR A 115 -14.32 -13.14 5.97
N LEU A 116 -14.56 -12.86 7.26
CA LEU A 116 -14.36 -11.52 7.82
C LEU A 116 -12.88 -11.25 8.06
N VAL A 117 -12.41 -10.09 7.63
CA VAL A 117 -10.99 -9.70 7.68
C VAL A 117 -10.82 -8.50 8.61
N LYS A 118 -9.80 -8.48 9.47
CA LYS A 118 -9.57 -7.37 10.42
C LYS A 118 -9.20 -6.08 9.71
N GLN A 119 -8.25 -6.18 8.78
CA GLN A 119 -7.53 -5.07 8.14
C GLN A 119 -6.97 -5.52 6.78
N PRO A 120 -6.58 -4.61 5.87
CA PRO A 120 -6.07 -4.96 4.56
C PRO A 120 -4.94 -6.01 4.64
N ASP A 121 -5.08 -7.09 3.89
CA ASP A 121 -4.09 -8.16 3.71
C ASP A 121 -3.71 -8.23 2.22
N ILE A 122 -4.60 -8.76 1.37
CA ILE A 122 -4.42 -8.71 -0.11
C ILE A 122 -4.42 -7.27 -0.63
N VAL A 123 -5.30 -6.42 -0.09
CA VAL A 123 -5.31 -4.99 -0.45
C VAL A 123 -4.02 -4.30 0.02
N MET A 124 -3.42 -4.74 1.15
CA MET A 124 -2.11 -4.24 1.60
C MET A 124 -1.00 -4.68 0.66
N LEU A 125 -1.00 -5.93 0.23
CA LEU A 125 -0.04 -6.47 -0.73
C LEU A 125 0.01 -5.64 -2.02
N MET A 126 -1.16 -5.32 -2.57
CA MET A 126 -1.29 -4.49 -3.78
C MET A 126 -0.78 -3.07 -3.56
N TYR A 127 -0.92 -2.53 -2.35
CA TYR A 127 -0.38 -1.23 -2.00
C TYR A 127 1.15 -1.24 -1.92
N VAL A 128 1.76 -2.24 -1.27
CA VAL A 128 3.21 -2.28 -1.05
C VAL A 128 4.00 -2.80 -2.25
N LEU A 129 3.39 -3.60 -3.12
CA LEU A 129 3.96 -4.10 -4.38
C LEU A 129 3.14 -3.61 -5.59
N PRO A 130 3.12 -2.29 -5.88
CA PRO A 130 2.22 -1.71 -6.87
C PRO A 130 2.49 -2.15 -8.31
N ASP A 131 3.70 -2.61 -8.60
CA ASP A 131 4.17 -3.02 -9.93
C ASP A 131 3.85 -4.50 -10.23
N GLU A 132 3.39 -5.28 -9.25
CA GLU A 132 3.11 -6.71 -9.44
C GLU A 132 1.70 -7.02 -9.96
N PHE A 133 0.79 -6.05 -9.91
CA PHE A 133 -0.62 -6.25 -10.24
C PHE A 133 -1.12 -5.18 -11.21
N ASP A 134 -1.83 -5.61 -12.24
CA ASP A 134 -2.55 -4.69 -13.12
C ASP A 134 -3.80 -4.10 -12.43
N ASP A 135 -4.36 -3.05 -13.04
CA ASP A 135 -5.50 -2.32 -12.49
C ASP A 135 -6.77 -3.18 -12.39
N GLU A 136 -6.93 -4.18 -13.26
CA GLU A 136 -8.11 -5.07 -13.25
C GLU A 136 -8.05 -6.05 -12.08
N VAL A 137 -6.90 -6.69 -11.86
CA VAL A 137 -6.63 -7.55 -10.70
C VAL A 137 -6.81 -6.74 -9.41
N LYS A 138 -6.24 -5.53 -9.34
CA LYS A 138 -6.41 -4.65 -8.18
C LYS A 138 -7.88 -4.36 -7.90
N LYS A 139 -8.64 -4.00 -8.93
CA LYS A 139 -10.08 -3.72 -8.80
C LYS A 139 -10.87 -4.93 -8.30
N ILE A 140 -10.69 -6.10 -8.91
CA ILE A 140 -11.41 -7.32 -8.54
C ILE A 140 -11.16 -7.69 -7.07
N ASN A 141 -9.91 -7.63 -6.61
CA ASN A 141 -9.56 -7.95 -5.24
C ASN A 141 -10.04 -6.87 -4.25
N TYR A 142 -9.92 -5.59 -4.59
CA TYR A 142 -10.45 -4.51 -3.76
C TYR A 142 -11.97 -4.66 -3.58
N ASP A 143 -12.72 -4.86 -4.67
CA ASP A 143 -14.19 -5.00 -4.65
C ASP A 143 -14.65 -6.23 -3.84
N TYR A 144 -13.82 -7.28 -3.77
CA TYR A 144 -14.06 -8.46 -2.97
C TYR A 144 -13.73 -8.22 -1.49
N TYR A 145 -12.48 -7.83 -1.19
CA TYR A 145 -11.96 -7.74 0.19
C TYR A 145 -12.47 -6.52 0.97
N GLU A 146 -12.82 -5.41 0.32
CA GLU A 146 -13.42 -4.26 1.02
C GLU A 146 -14.73 -4.65 1.71
N LYS A 147 -15.57 -5.46 1.04
CA LYS A 147 -16.83 -5.97 1.59
C LYS A 147 -16.66 -6.93 2.77
N LYS A 148 -15.45 -7.50 2.91
CA LYS A 148 -15.08 -8.45 3.95
C LYS A 148 -14.35 -7.79 5.12
N THR A 149 -13.90 -6.54 4.96
CA THR A 149 -13.02 -5.89 5.93
C THR A 149 -13.80 -5.19 7.04
N MET A 150 -13.57 -5.63 8.28
CA MET A 150 -14.19 -5.09 9.51
C MET A 150 -13.57 -3.77 9.99
N HIS A 151 -12.42 -3.39 9.45
CA HIS A 151 -11.65 -2.19 9.82
C HIS A 151 -11.37 -2.09 11.34
N LYS A 152 -11.14 -3.22 12.02
CA LYS A 152 -10.84 -3.30 13.47
C LYS A 152 -9.36 -3.05 13.78
N SER A 153 -8.77 -2.20 12.97
CA SER A 153 -7.39 -1.72 13.07
C SER A 153 -7.35 -0.32 12.48
N SER A 154 -6.68 0.59 13.17
CA SER A 154 -6.58 1.99 12.79
C SER A 154 -5.78 2.20 11.48
N LEU A 155 -4.95 1.23 11.09
CA LEU A 155 -4.24 1.22 9.80
C LEU A 155 -5.17 0.91 8.60
N SER A 156 -6.34 0.33 8.85
CA SER A 156 -7.19 -0.22 7.81
C SER A 156 -7.82 0.82 6.87
N PRO A 157 -8.38 1.94 7.37
CA PRO A 157 -9.05 2.92 6.51
C PRO A 157 -8.12 3.62 5.52
N CYS A 158 -6.91 4.03 5.93
CA CYS A 158 -6.02 4.79 5.04
C CYS A 158 -5.64 4.00 3.78
N ILE A 159 -5.33 2.71 3.92
CA ILE A 159 -5.00 1.83 2.79
C ILE A 159 -6.20 1.67 1.86
N HIS A 160 -7.41 1.51 2.39
CA HIS A 160 -8.62 1.45 1.55
C HIS A 160 -8.91 2.78 0.85
N SER A 161 -8.64 3.92 1.48
CA SER A 161 -8.75 5.24 0.84
C SER A 161 -7.82 5.34 -0.37
N ILE A 162 -6.53 5.01 -0.18
CA ILE A 162 -5.50 5.07 -1.23
C ILE A 162 -5.84 4.10 -2.37
N MET A 163 -6.12 2.84 -2.04
CA MET A 163 -6.38 1.81 -3.07
C MET A 163 -7.68 2.06 -3.82
N GLY A 164 -8.73 2.55 -3.17
CA GLY A 164 -9.97 2.97 -3.83
C GLY A 164 -9.71 4.07 -4.86
N ILE A 165 -8.92 5.09 -4.52
CA ILE A 165 -8.51 6.14 -5.47
C ILE A 165 -7.68 5.55 -6.62
N GLU A 166 -6.72 4.67 -6.33
CA GLU A 166 -5.85 4.06 -7.35
C GLU A 166 -6.64 3.31 -8.44
N ILE A 167 -7.70 2.60 -8.05
CA ILE A 167 -8.59 1.87 -8.96
C ILE A 167 -9.76 2.71 -9.49
N SER A 168 -9.76 4.01 -9.24
CA SER A 168 -10.84 4.95 -9.59
C SER A 168 -12.21 4.65 -8.94
N ASP A 169 -12.27 3.90 -7.84
CA ASP A 169 -13.44 3.78 -6.96
C ASP A 169 -13.31 4.73 -5.77
N THR A 170 -13.70 5.99 -6.03
CA THR A 170 -13.54 7.08 -5.07
C THR A 170 -14.75 7.25 -4.14
N THR A 171 -15.75 6.37 -4.26
CA THR A 171 -17.05 6.48 -3.56
C THR A 171 -16.93 6.52 -2.04
N LYS A 172 -15.92 5.83 -1.48
CA LYS A 172 -15.64 5.77 -0.04
C LYS A 172 -14.33 6.44 0.36
N ALA A 173 -13.59 7.03 -0.59
CA ALA A 173 -12.23 7.53 -0.34
C ALA A 173 -12.17 8.59 0.77
N VAL A 174 -13.03 9.61 0.69
CA VAL A 174 -13.13 10.67 1.71
C VAL A 174 -13.61 10.11 3.05
N GLN A 175 -14.57 9.19 3.02
CA GLN A 175 -15.08 8.54 4.23
C GLN A 175 -13.96 7.78 4.97
N TYR A 176 -13.14 7.02 4.24
CA TYR A 176 -12.00 6.32 4.80
C TYR A 176 -10.90 7.26 5.31
N PHE A 177 -10.61 8.32 4.56
CA PHE A 177 -9.68 9.36 4.97
C PHE A 177 -10.10 9.98 6.31
N LEU A 178 -11.37 10.38 6.44
CA LEU A 178 -11.89 10.97 7.68
C LEU A 178 -11.85 9.99 8.84
N ARG A 179 -12.09 8.69 8.62
CA ARG A 179 -11.92 7.68 9.69
C ARG A 179 -10.49 7.61 10.19
N SER A 180 -9.50 7.67 9.29
CA SER A 180 -8.08 7.69 9.65
C SER A 180 -7.69 8.99 10.36
N ALA A 181 -8.13 10.14 9.84
CA ALA A 181 -7.79 11.47 10.33
C ALA A 181 -8.41 11.79 11.70
N LEU A 182 -9.61 11.23 11.97
CA LEU A 182 -10.38 11.53 13.17
C LEU A 182 -10.37 10.37 14.18
N VAL A 183 -9.50 9.37 14.01
CA VAL A 183 -9.44 8.17 14.86
C VAL A 183 -9.40 8.51 16.35
N ASP A 184 -8.46 9.37 16.75
CA ASP A 184 -8.26 9.75 18.15
C ASP A 184 -9.23 10.87 18.56
N LEU A 185 -9.52 11.81 17.65
CA LEU A 185 -10.38 12.97 17.92
C LEU A 185 -11.84 12.57 18.17
N HIS A 186 -12.33 11.54 17.51
CA HIS A 186 -13.69 11.01 17.68
C HIS A 186 -13.72 9.70 18.48
N ASP A 187 -12.57 9.21 18.94
CA ASP A 187 -12.41 7.90 19.59
C ASP A 187 -13.17 6.80 18.83
N ASN A 188 -12.96 6.73 17.52
CA ASN A 188 -13.78 5.87 16.66
C ASN A 188 -13.43 4.37 16.75
N GLN A 189 -12.32 4.04 17.42
CA GLN A 189 -11.96 2.68 17.82
C GLN A 189 -12.33 2.37 19.29
N GLY A 190 -12.70 3.38 20.08
CA GLY A 190 -13.14 3.24 21.48
C GLY A 190 -12.03 2.99 22.50
N ASN A 191 -10.79 3.33 22.16
CA ASN A 191 -9.59 3.04 22.95
C ASN A 191 -8.53 4.16 22.87
N THR A 192 -8.89 5.39 22.50
CA THR A 192 -7.97 6.54 22.51
C THR A 192 -7.34 6.78 23.88
N GLU A 193 -8.03 6.44 24.97
CA GLU A 193 -7.47 6.52 26.34
C GLU A 193 -6.19 5.68 26.54
N TRP A 194 -5.94 4.67 25.69
CA TRP A 194 -4.74 3.83 25.76
C TRP A 194 -3.55 4.42 24.99
N GLY A 195 -3.76 5.54 24.29
CA GLY A 195 -2.72 6.25 23.55
C GLY A 195 -3.12 6.59 22.12
N MET A 196 -2.32 7.46 21.50
CA MET A 196 -2.54 7.91 20.13
C MET A 196 -2.28 6.79 19.11
N HIS A 197 -3.13 6.69 18.09
CA HIS A 197 -2.96 5.74 17.00
C HIS A 197 -1.92 6.23 15.98
N ILE A 198 -0.62 6.11 16.32
CA ILE A 198 0.49 6.62 15.50
C ILE A 198 0.48 6.09 14.06
N ALA A 199 0.13 4.81 13.86
CA ALA A 199 0.00 4.24 12.52
C ALA A 199 -1.08 4.96 11.68
N SER A 200 -2.20 5.33 12.28
CA SER A 200 -3.28 6.09 11.62
C SER A 200 -2.90 7.55 11.37
N ALA A 201 -2.10 8.15 12.24
CA ALA A 201 -1.56 9.49 12.02
C ALA A 201 -0.67 9.52 10.76
N GLY A 202 0.23 8.54 10.62
CA GLY A 202 0.99 8.34 9.38
C GLY A 202 0.08 8.04 8.18
N GLY A 203 -0.90 7.15 8.37
CA GLY A 203 -1.91 6.80 7.37
C GLY A 203 -2.73 7.99 6.85
N THR A 204 -2.97 8.99 7.69
CA THR A 204 -3.67 10.23 7.31
C THR A 204 -2.85 11.02 6.30
N TRP A 205 -1.56 11.22 6.57
CA TRP A 205 -0.64 11.84 5.61
C TRP A 205 -0.52 11.02 4.32
N MET A 206 -0.41 9.69 4.44
CA MET A 206 -0.33 8.78 3.28
C MET A 206 -1.59 8.90 2.40
N SER A 207 -2.78 9.00 2.99
CA SER A 207 -4.02 9.17 2.23
C SER A 207 -4.02 10.47 1.42
N VAL A 208 -3.47 11.54 2.00
CA VAL A 208 -3.32 12.84 1.32
C VAL A 208 -2.32 12.75 0.18
N VAL A 209 -1.11 12.24 0.42
CA VAL A 209 -0.02 12.30 -0.57
C VAL A 209 -0.11 11.16 -1.59
N PHE A 210 -0.27 9.92 -1.12
CA PHE A 210 -0.29 8.71 -1.96
C PHE A 210 -1.68 8.34 -2.48
N GLY A 211 -2.74 8.90 -1.88
CA GLY A 211 -4.13 8.78 -2.34
C GLY A 211 -4.53 9.99 -3.18
N PHE A 212 -5.06 11.05 -2.54
CA PHE A 212 -5.63 12.21 -3.25
C PHE A 212 -4.59 12.95 -4.12
N GLY A 213 -3.38 13.13 -3.62
CA GLY A 213 -2.25 13.70 -4.34
C GLY A 213 -1.66 12.78 -5.41
N GLY A 214 -2.03 11.50 -5.40
CA GLY A 214 -1.72 10.52 -6.43
C GLY A 214 -0.26 10.07 -6.51
N PHE A 215 0.63 10.52 -5.61
CA PHE A 215 2.06 10.25 -5.71
C PHE A 215 2.39 8.78 -5.41
N ARG A 216 3.08 8.11 -6.32
CA ARG A 216 3.68 6.77 -6.13
C ARG A 216 5.02 6.68 -6.84
N VAL A 217 5.85 5.74 -6.41
CA VAL A 217 7.08 5.39 -7.12
C VAL A 217 6.86 4.06 -7.81
N LYS A 218 6.97 4.04 -9.15
CA LYS A 218 6.87 2.83 -9.97
C LYS A 218 8.10 2.75 -10.85
N ASN A 219 8.79 1.61 -10.86
CA ASN A 219 10.03 1.43 -11.63
C ASN A 219 11.07 2.58 -11.46
N ASN A 220 11.24 3.07 -10.22
CA ASN A 220 12.11 4.21 -9.88
C ASN A 220 11.72 5.59 -10.48
N ILE A 221 10.52 5.72 -11.05
CA ILE A 221 9.98 6.97 -11.60
C ILE A 221 8.88 7.50 -10.68
N MET A 222 8.83 8.82 -10.51
CA MET A 222 7.71 9.48 -9.81
C MET A 222 6.46 9.43 -10.68
N THR A 223 5.39 8.87 -10.15
CA THR A 223 4.10 8.74 -10.82
C THR A 223 3.02 9.46 -10.03
N PHE A 224 2.08 10.09 -10.74
CA PHE A 224 1.01 10.88 -10.16
C PHE A 224 -0.32 10.51 -10.82
N LYS A 225 -1.26 9.95 -10.06
CA LYS A 225 -2.66 9.75 -10.49
C LYS A 225 -3.60 10.45 -9.51
N PRO A 226 -3.60 11.79 -9.47
CA PRO A 226 -4.33 12.54 -8.46
C PRO A 226 -5.84 12.43 -8.64
N TRP A 227 -6.57 12.55 -7.54
CA TRP A 227 -8.01 12.73 -7.53
C TRP A 227 -8.42 13.56 -6.32
N LEU A 228 -9.20 14.61 -6.54
CA LEU A 228 -9.75 15.44 -5.47
C LEU A 228 -11.27 15.25 -5.38
N PRO A 229 -11.84 15.18 -4.16
CA PRO A 229 -13.28 15.29 -3.99
C PRO A 229 -13.76 16.67 -4.44
N LYS A 230 -15.02 16.79 -4.88
CA LYS A 230 -15.57 18.00 -5.49
C LYS A 230 -15.52 19.22 -4.57
N GLU A 231 -15.48 18.98 -3.27
CA GLU A 231 -15.45 19.99 -2.22
C GLU A 231 -14.04 20.58 -2.00
N TRP A 232 -12.98 19.98 -2.57
CA TRP A 232 -11.61 20.45 -2.42
C TRP A 232 -11.17 21.22 -3.67
N GLU A 233 -10.85 22.50 -3.51
CA GLU A 233 -10.39 23.33 -4.63
C GLU A 233 -8.94 23.03 -5.02
N GLU A 234 -8.08 22.79 -4.02
CA GLU A 234 -6.66 22.58 -4.21
C GLU A 234 -6.07 21.74 -3.07
N LEU A 235 -5.11 20.87 -3.40
CA LEU A 235 -4.28 20.15 -2.44
C LEU A 235 -2.82 20.49 -2.70
N GLN A 236 -2.12 21.01 -1.69
CA GLN A 236 -0.68 21.26 -1.75
C GLN A 236 0.08 20.37 -0.77
N TYR A 237 1.19 19.80 -1.23
CA TYR A 237 2.11 19.06 -0.38
C TYR A 237 3.55 19.19 -0.87
N LYS A 238 4.48 18.82 0.02
CA LYS A 238 5.91 18.80 -0.26
C LYS A 238 6.48 17.43 0.09
N LEU A 239 7.42 16.95 -0.70
CA LEU A 239 8.17 15.72 -0.43
C LEU A 239 9.64 15.90 -0.80
N LYS A 240 10.49 15.02 -0.26
CA LYS A 240 11.88 14.93 -0.70
C LYS A 240 12.02 13.81 -1.73
N TRP A 241 12.56 14.14 -2.90
CA TRP A 241 12.90 13.18 -3.94
C TRP A 241 14.40 13.20 -4.20
N ARG A 242 15.09 12.09 -3.87
CA ARG A 242 16.54 11.94 -4.06
C ARG A 242 17.37 13.10 -3.45
N GLY A 243 16.89 13.68 -2.36
CA GLY A 243 17.52 14.80 -1.64
C GLY A 243 16.84 16.16 -1.89
N ASP A 244 16.23 16.33 -3.06
CA ASP A 244 15.64 17.59 -3.53
C ASP A 244 14.22 17.79 -3.02
N ASP A 245 13.80 19.04 -2.84
CA ASP A 245 12.43 19.36 -2.46
C ASP A 245 11.53 19.38 -3.70
N LEU A 246 10.47 18.59 -3.69
CA LEU A 246 9.40 18.64 -4.67
C LEU A 246 8.17 19.29 -4.04
N ASN A 247 7.77 20.44 -4.57
CA ASN A 247 6.49 21.06 -4.25
C ASN A 247 5.45 20.59 -5.27
N VAL A 248 4.30 20.15 -4.79
CA VAL A 248 3.18 19.70 -5.62
C VAL A 248 1.92 20.47 -5.21
N SER A 249 1.22 21.04 -6.18
CA SER A 249 -0.14 21.55 -6.05
C SER A 249 -1.02 20.81 -7.05
N ILE A 250 -2.15 20.28 -6.58
CA ILE A 250 -3.13 19.55 -7.37
C ILE A 250 -4.44 20.33 -7.32
N ARG A 251 -5.04 20.56 -8.49
CA ARG A 251 -6.42 21.03 -8.69
C ARG A 251 -7.19 20.01 -9.51
N HIS A 252 -8.47 20.26 -9.77
CA HIS A 252 -9.32 19.32 -10.51
C HIS A 252 -8.86 19.01 -11.95
N ASN A 253 -8.25 19.98 -12.65
CA ASN A 253 -7.91 19.85 -14.08
C ASN A 253 -6.42 20.10 -14.37
N GLU A 254 -5.61 20.30 -13.33
CA GLU A 254 -4.19 20.58 -13.48
C GLU A 254 -3.39 20.23 -12.22
N GLY A 255 -2.13 19.91 -12.42
CA GLY A 255 -1.13 19.79 -11.36
C GLY A 255 0.04 20.73 -11.64
N ILE A 256 0.54 21.37 -10.60
CA ILE A 256 1.68 22.28 -10.64
C ILE A 256 2.81 21.66 -9.83
N PHE A 257 3.96 21.48 -10.47
CA PHE A 257 5.11 20.77 -9.93
C PHE A 257 6.34 21.66 -9.97
N THR A 258 7.05 21.77 -8.85
CA THR A 258 8.29 22.54 -8.76
C THR A 258 9.35 21.70 -8.06
N LEU A 259 10.35 21.24 -8.80
CA LEU A 259 11.53 20.55 -8.27
C LEU A 259 12.57 21.60 -7.87
N LEU A 260 13.00 21.61 -6.61
CA LEU A 260 14.01 22.50 -6.08
C LEU A 260 15.26 21.68 -5.74
N SER A 261 16.30 21.85 -6.56
CA SER A 261 17.60 21.20 -6.48
C SER A 261 18.70 22.26 -6.48
N ASP A 262 19.78 22.03 -5.74
CA ASP A 262 20.94 22.92 -5.71
C ASP A 262 21.68 22.92 -7.06
N ASP A 263 21.69 21.76 -7.74
CA ASP A 263 22.30 21.58 -9.06
C ASP A 263 21.23 21.52 -10.17
N PRO A 264 21.52 22.05 -11.38
CA PRO A 264 20.66 21.91 -12.54
C PRO A 264 20.43 20.43 -12.88
N ARG A 265 19.17 19.99 -12.80
CA ARG A 265 18.78 18.64 -13.19
C ARG A 265 17.39 18.59 -13.81
N THR A 266 17.19 17.56 -14.62
CA THR A 266 15.89 17.21 -15.17
C THR A 266 15.44 15.88 -14.58
N GLU A 267 14.19 15.80 -14.13
CA GLU A 267 13.60 14.58 -13.60
C GLU A 267 12.37 14.19 -14.43
N GLU A 268 12.32 12.94 -14.88
CA GLU A 268 11.12 12.40 -15.52
C GLU A 268 10.05 12.13 -14.46
N ILE A 269 8.81 12.54 -14.77
CA ILE A 269 7.62 12.17 -14.01
C ILE A 269 6.56 11.61 -14.95
N VAL A 270 5.71 10.75 -14.43
CA VAL A 270 4.51 10.28 -15.14
C VAL A 270 3.27 10.85 -14.46
N VAL A 271 2.42 11.53 -15.19
CA VAL A 271 1.11 12.01 -14.70
C VAL A 271 0.03 11.28 -15.49
N PHE A 272 -0.80 10.52 -14.79
CA PHE A 272 -1.64 9.46 -15.35
C PHE A 272 -0.81 8.48 -16.19
N ASP A 273 -0.94 8.55 -17.52
CA ASP A 273 -0.27 7.65 -18.47
C ASP A 273 0.73 8.40 -19.38
N LYS A 274 1.06 9.66 -19.06
CA LYS A 274 1.91 10.52 -19.89
C LYS A 274 3.18 10.93 -19.14
N SER A 275 4.34 10.80 -19.80
CA SER A 275 5.62 11.28 -19.26
C SER A 275 5.81 12.78 -19.49
N TYR A 276 6.35 13.46 -18.48
CA TYR A 276 6.74 14.86 -18.48
C TYR A 276 8.13 15.00 -17.85
N HIS A 277 8.74 16.17 -18.00
CA HIS A 277 10.05 16.47 -17.43
C HIS A 277 9.96 17.71 -16.55
N LEU A 278 10.46 17.59 -15.32
CA LEU A 278 10.63 18.71 -14.40
C LEU A 278 12.05 19.24 -14.51
N GLU A 279 12.20 20.53 -14.79
CA GLU A 279 13.48 21.24 -14.73
C GLU A 279 13.62 21.88 -13.34
N SER A 280 14.75 21.65 -12.67
CA SER A 280 15.04 22.23 -11.36
C SER A 280 14.88 23.76 -11.35
N GLY A 281 14.14 24.30 -10.38
CA GLY A 281 13.88 25.73 -10.20
C GLY A 281 12.77 26.29 -11.10
N LYS A 282 12.15 25.46 -11.95
CA LYS A 282 11.05 25.87 -12.84
C LYS A 282 9.74 25.25 -12.40
N GLU A 283 8.70 26.08 -12.38
CA GLU A 283 7.33 25.63 -12.21
C GLU A 283 6.82 24.96 -13.50
N THR A 284 6.26 23.77 -13.38
CA THR A 284 5.69 23.00 -14.50
C THR A 284 4.22 22.73 -14.23
N THR A 285 3.34 23.32 -15.04
CA THR A 285 1.89 23.08 -15.01
C THR A 285 1.50 22.00 -16.01
N ILE A 286 0.82 20.96 -15.56
CA ILE A 286 0.38 19.82 -16.36
C ILE A 286 -1.14 19.74 -16.30
N PRO A 287 -1.85 19.95 -17.43
CA PRO A 287 -3.30 19.78 -17.50
C PRO A 287 -3.68 18.30 -17.62
N PHE A 288 -4.80 17.92 -17.02
CA PHE A 288 -5.39 16.58 -17.12
C PHE A 288 -6.92 16.62 -17.06
#